data_AF-C6T8A3-F1
#
_entry.id   AF-C6T8A3-F1
#
_cell.length_a   1.000
_cell.length_b   1.000
_cell.length_c   1.000
_cell.angle_alpha   90.00
_cell.angle_beta   90.00
_cell.angle_gamma   90.00
#
_symmetry.space_group_name_H-M   'P 1'
#
loop_
_entity.id
_entity.type
_entity.pdbx_description
1 polymer ?
#
loop_
_entity_poly.entity_id
_entity_poly.type
_entity_poly.pdbx_seq_one_letter_code
_entity_poly.pdbx_strand_id
1 'polypeptide(L)'
;MSSTTVSLSCGEEYDLKTRSWRKIEGMYPYVNVGVQAPPLVAVVDNQLYAVEHLTNMVKKYDKERNTWNELGRLPVRADSFNGWGLAFKACGEQLLVVGGQRGPEGEAIVLSSWCPKSGIGNGTIDWQVLGVKEHVGVFVYNCAVMGC
;
A
#
# COMPACT_ATOMS: atom_id res chain seq x y z
N MET A 1 -9.58 -30.80 12.23
CA MET A 1 -8.31 -30.06 12.32
C MET A 1 -8.29 -29.07 11.17
N SER A 2 -8.48 -27.76 11.41
CA SER A 2 -8.34 -26.77 10.33
C SER A 2 -6.87 -26.70 9.93
N SER A 3 -6.57 -26.75 8.63
CA SER A 3 -5.19 -26.68 8.17
C SER A 3 -4.55 -25.35 8.59
N THR A 4 -3.26 -25.40 8.93
CA THR A 4 -2.40 -24.26 9.30
C THR A 4 -2.08 -23.33 8.12
N THR A 5 -2.93 -23.29 7.09
CA THR A 5 -2.67 -22.62 5.80
C THR A 5 -3.83 -21.73 5.32
N VAL A 6 -4.76 -21.37 6.20
CA VAL A 6 -5.85 -20.46 5.84
C VAL A 6 -5.34 -19.02 5.89
N SER A 7 -5.26 -18.39 4.72
CA SER A 7 -4.91 -16.98 4.60
C SER A 7 -5.96 -16.10 5.27
N LEU A 8 -5.51 -15.17 6.11
CA LEU A 8 -6.39 -14.21 6.77
C LEU A 8 -6.86 -13.18 5.74
N SER A 9 -8.18 -13.15 5.53
CA SER A 9 -8.87 -12.11 4.77
C SER A 9 -9.68 -11.18 5.67
N CYS A 10 -9.75 -11.44 6.98
CA CYS A 10 -10.44 -10.55 7.92
C CYS A 10 -9.53 -9.40 8.36
N GLY A 11 -10.16 -8.30 8.76
CA GLY A 11 -9.53 -7.25 9.54
C GLY A 11 -10.20 -7.14 10.89
N GLU A 12 -9.61 -6.36 11.78
CA GLU A 12 -10.18 -6.06 13.08
C GLU A 12 -10.07 -4.56 13.33
N GLU A 13 -11.12 -3.99 13.92
CA GLU A 13 -11.10 -2.61 14.40
C GLU A 13 -11.21 -2.58 15.93
N TYR A 14 -10.46 -1.68 16.55
CA TYR A 14 -10.51 -1.47 17.99
C TYR A 14 -11.29 -0.19 18.30
N ASP A 15 -12.35 -0.33 19.08
CA ASP A 15 -13.09 0.81 19.62
C ASP A 15 -12.45 1.27 20.94
N LEU A 16 -11.93 2.49 20.97
CA LEU A 16 -11.26 3.07 22.14
C LEU A 16 -12.22 3.37 23.31
N LYS A 17 -13.50 3.64 23.02
CA LYS A 17 -14.52 3.96 24.03
C LYS A 17 -14.98 2.70 24.75
N THR A 18 -15.31 1.65 24.00
CA THR A 18 -15.79 0.38 24.56
C THR A 18 -14.65 -0.57 24.93
N ARG A 19 -13.42 -0.28 24.46
CA ARG A 19 -12.22 -1.12 24.63
C ARG A 19 -12.38 -2.53 24.08
N SER A 20 -13.14 -2.67 23.00
CA SER A 20 -13.44 -3.95 22.36
C SER A 20 -12.95 -4.02 20.93
N TRP A 21 -12.59 -5.22 20.48
CA TRP A 21 -12.31 -5.50 19.08
C TRP A 21 -13.58 -5.97 18.36
N ARG A 22 -13.80 -5.49 17.14
CA ARG A 22 -14.80 -6.01 16.22
C ARG A 22 -14.10 -6.62 15.02
N LYS A 23 -14.40 -7.89 14.74
CA LYS A 23 -13.93 -8.57 13.54
C LYS A 23 -14.73 -8.11 12.32
N ILE A 24 -14.04 -7.83 11.22
CA ILE A 24 -14.60 -7.49 9.92
C ILE A 24 -14.25 -8.62 8.95
N GLU A 25 -15.22 -9.47 8.65
CA GLU A 25 -15.02 -10.61 7.75
C GLU A 25 -14.79 -10.14 6.31
N GLY A 26 -13.88 -10.81 5.60
CA GLY A 26 -13.59 -10.51 4.19
C GLY A 26 -13.07 -9.09 3.92
N MET A 27 -12.56 -8.39 4.94
CA MET A 27 -12.08 -7.02 4.81
C MET A 27 -10.89 -6.91 3.88
N TYR A 28 -9.88 -7.76 4.01
CA TYR A 28 -8.69 -7.69 3.17
C TYR A 28 -8.98 -8.33 1.80
N PRO A 29 -8.76 -7.61 0.69
CA PRO A 29 -9.27 -8.02 -0.62
C PRO A 29 -8.48 -9.17 -1.25
N TYR A 30 -7.37 -9.60 -0.63
CA TYR A 30 -6.48 -10.63 -1.18
C TYR A 30 -6.40 -11.85 -0.28
N VAL A 31 -6.60 -13.01 -0.89
CA VAL A 31 -6.28 -14.29 -0.28
C VAL A 31 -4.82 -14.57 -0.61
N ASN A 32 -3.94 -14.56 0.39
CA ASN A 32 -2.52 -14.88 0.18
C ASN A 32 -2.39 -16.28 -0.45
N VAL A 33 -1.81 -16.34 -1.65
CA VAL A 33 -1.31 -17.55 -2.29
C VAL A 33 0.21 -17.50 -2.16
N GLY A 34 0.78 -18.29 -1.23
CA GLY A 34 2.23 -18.38 -1.00
C GLY A 34 2.81 -17.28 -0.08
N VAL A 35 4.14 -17.13 -0.11
CA VAL A 35 4.88 -16.15 0.68
C VAL A 35 4.83 -14.78 0.01
N GLN A 36 4.19 -13.82 0.67
CA GLN A 36 3.96 -12.46 0.17
C GLN A 36 4.38 -11.43 1.22
N ALA A 37 4.55 -10.18 0.82
CA ALA A 37 4.75 -9.11 1.79
C ALA A 37 3.52 -8.98 2.71
N PRO A 38 3.70 -8.54 3.96
CA PRO A 38 2.59 -8.11 4.79
C PRO A 38 1.72 -7.07 4.07
N PRO A 39 0.43 -6.93 4.44
CA PRO A 39 -0.45 -5.93 3.85
C PRO A 39 0.20 -4.54 3.80
N LEU A 40 0.37 -4.03 2.60
CA LEU A 40 0.89 -2.69 2.35
C LEU A 40 -0.26 -1.70 2.51
N VAL A 41 -0.47 -1.24 3.74
CA VAL A 41 -1.57 -0.35 4.10
C VAL A 41 -1.09 0.97 4.68
N ALA A 42 -1.84 2.03 4.42
CA ALA A 42 -1.59 3.36 4.96
C ALA A 42 -2.92 4.08 5.22
N VAL A 43 -2.94 4.94 6.23
CA VAL A 43 -4.11 5.75 6.58
C VAL A 43 -3.77 7.22 6.39
N VAL A 44 -4.55 7.92 5.56
CA VAL A 44 -4.45 9.36 5.33
C VAL A 44 -5.86 9.93 5.39
N ASP A 45 -6.05 11.03 6.13
CA ASP A 45 -7.34 11.71 6.26
C ASP A 45 -8.51 10.78 6.61
N ASN A 46 -8.29 9.91 7.60
CA ASN A 46 -9.25 8.89 8.05
C ASN A 46 -9.69 7.89 6.96
N GLN A 47 -8.99 7.82 5.83
CA GLN A 47 -9.22 6.85 4.78
C GLN A 47 -8.12 5.79 4.81
N LEU A 48 -8.52 4.51 4.73
CA LEU A 48 -7.58 3.40 4.67
C LEU A 48 -7.30 3.07 3.20
N TYR A 49 -6.02 2.97 2.87
CA TYR A 49 -5.52 2.61 1.56
C TYR A 49 -4.71 1.32 1.63
N ALA A 50 -4.72 0.57 0.55
CA ALA A 50 -3.92 -0.63 0.39
C ALA A 50 -3.32 -0.70 -1.01
N VAL A 51 -2.23 -1.43 -1.14
CA VAL A 51 -1.63 -1.78 -2.44
C VAL A 51 -1.89 -3.25 -2.74
N GLU A 52 -2.45 -3.52 -3.91
CA GLU A 52 -2.41 -4.82 -4.57
C GLU A 52 -1.10 -4.94 -5.33
N HIS A 53 -0.17 -5.76 -4.85
CA HIS A 53 1.11 -5.87 -5.55
C HIS A 53 0.98 -6.58 -6.91
N LEU A 54 0.06 -7.55 -7.07
CA LEU A 54 -0.11 -8.30 -8.32
C LEU A 54 -0.53 -7.44 -9.51
N THR A 55 -1.47 -6.52 -9.28
CA THR A 55 -1.96 -5.57 -10.29
C THR A 55 -1.31 -4.20 -10.14
N ASN A 56 -0.46 -4.01 -9.13
CA ASN A 56 0.15 -2.74 -8.77
C ASN A 56 -0.88 -1.63 -8.48
N MET A 57 -2.09 -2.01 -8.04
CA MET A 57 -3.23 -1.11 -7.87
C MET A 57 -3.30 -0.58 -6.45
N VAL A 58 -3.53 0.72 -6.32
CA VAL A 58 -3.86 1.38 -5.07
C VAL A 58 -5.37 1.35 -4.90
N LYS A 59 -5.83 0.87 -3.75
CA LYS A 59 -7.25 0.78 -3.43
C LYS A 59 -7.56 1.58 -2.17
N LYS A 60 -8.78 2.12 -2.13
CA LYS A 60 -9.35 2.81 -0.96
C LYS A 60 -10.47 1.98 -0.38
N TYR A 61 -10.45 1.80 0.93
CA TYR A 61 -11.46 1.05 1.66
C TYR A 61 -12.73 1.89 1.86
N ASP A 62 -13.87 1.32 1.51
CA ASP A 62 -15.21 1.80 1.83
C ASP A 62 -15.70 1.09 3.10
N LYS A 63 -15.72 1.83 4.21
CA LYS A 63 -16.06 1.31 5.54
C LYS A 63 -17.53 0.94 5.69
N GLU A 64 -18.41 1.60 4.94
CA GLU A 64 -19.86 1.35 5.02
C GLU A 64 -20.23 0.07 4.28
N ARG A 65 -19.57 -0.17 3.15
CA ARG A 65 -19.84 -1.31 2.27
C ARG A 65 -18.94 -2.51 2.51
N ASN A 66 -17.86 -2.34 3.30
CA ASN A 66 -16.79 -3.33 3.46
C ASN A 66 -16.20 -3.77 2.11
N THR A 67 -15.86 -2.80 1.26
CA THR A 67 -15.32 -3.05 -0.08
C THR A 67 -14.09 -2.20 -0.37
N TRP A 68 -13.32 -2.57 -1.38
CA TRP A 68 -12.16 -1.80 -1.85
C TRP A 68 -12.42 -1.26 -3.25
N ASN A 69 -12.26 0.05 -3.40
CA ASN A 69 -12.39 0.74 -4.68
C ASN A 69 -11.01 1.00 -5.27
N GLU A 70 -10.82 0.68 -6.55
CA GLU A 70 -9.57 0.93 -7.26
C GLU A 70 -9.42 2.42 -7.60
N LEU A 71 -8.22 2.97 -7.37
CA LEU A 71 -7.95 4.39 -7.60
C LEU A 71 -6.97 4.64 -8.75
N GLY A 72 -5.95 3.78 -8.88
CA GLY A 72 -4.89 3.95 -9.86
C GLY A 72 -3.65 3.17 -9.46
N ARG A 73 -2.68 3.08 -10.36
CA ARG A 73 -1.48 2.25 -10.15
C ARG A 73 -0.37 3.01 -9.43
N LEU A 74 0.51 2.26 -8.78
CA LEU A 74 1.76 2.81 -8.24
C LEU A 74 2.69 3.29 -9.37
N PRO A 75 3.58 4.27 -9.10
CA PRO A 75 4.54 4.78 -10.07
C PRO A 75 5.73 3.83 -10.29
N VAL A 76 5.89 2.84 -9.40
CA VAL A 76 6.95 1.83 -9.40
C VAL A 76 6.33 0.43 -9.36
N ARG A 77 7.05 -0.60 -9.84
CA ARG A 77 6.55 -1.98 -9.90
C ARG A 77 6.64 -2.68 -8.55
N ALA A 78 5.50 -3.08 -7.98
CA ALA A 78 5.42 -3.85 -6.73
C ALA A 78 5.33 -5.38 -6.93
N ASP A 79 5.04 -5.82 -8.15
CA ASP A 79 4.76 -7.21 -8.51
C ASP A 79 6.01 -8.12 -8.50
N SER A 80 7.18 -7.54 -8.75
CA SER A 80 8.41 -8.28 -9.04
C SER A 80 8.94 -9.12 -7.87
N PHE A 81 8.54 -8.79 -6.64
CA PHE A 81 8.91 -9.52 -5.43
C PHE A 81 7.72 -9.78 -4.52
N ASN A 82 6.52 -10.05 -5.06
CA ASN A 82 5.30 -10.33 -4.27
C ASN A 82 5.00 -9.24 -3.21
N GLY A 83 5.18 -7.97 -3.58
CA GLY A 83 5.00 -6.81 -2.70
C GLY A 83 6.20 -6.47 -1.80
N TRP A 84 7.25 -7.29 -1.75
CA TRP A 84 8.47 -6.99 -1.01
C TRP A 84 9.31 -5.92 -1.72
N GLY A 85 10.15 -5.21 -0.96
CA GLY A 85 11.02 -4.17 -1.53
C GLY A 85 10.30 -2.85 -1.83
N LEU A 86 9.06 -2.70 -1.38
CA LEU A 86 8.23 -1.50 -1.51
C LEU A 86 7.83 -1.00 -0.12
N ALA A 87 7.93 0.31 0.11
CA ALA A 87 7.31 0.96 1.26
C ALA A 87 6.11 1.77 0.81
N PHE A 88 4.97 1.54 1.46
CA PHE A 88 3.75 2.32 1.31
C PHE A 88 3.38 2.90 2.67
N LYS A 89 3.48 4.22 2.83
CA LYS A 89 3.39 4.89 4.13
C LYS A 89 2.56 6.17 4.02
N ALA A 90 2.03 6.63 5.15
CA ALA A 90 1.46 7.97 5.26
C ALA A 90 2.52 8.95 5.77
N CYS A 91 2.48 10.19 5.29
CA CYS A 91 3.25 11.32 5.83
C CYS A 91 2.41 12.58 5.71
N GLY A 92 1.98 13.15 6.85
CA GLY A 92 1.02 14.25 6.87
C GLY A 92 -0.26 13.90 6.11
N GLU A 93 -0.61 14.70 5.10
CA GLU A 93 -1.79 14.51 4.25
C GLU A 93 -1.51 13.71 2.97
N GLN A 94 -0.35 13.04 2.88
CA GLN A 94 0.11 12.39 1.67
C GLN A 94 0.35 10.90 1.88
N LEU A 95 0.07 10.12 0.84
CA LEU A 95 0.61 8.78 0.66
C LEU A 95 2.02 8.89 0.07
N LEU A 96 2.96 8.15 0.65
CA LEU A 96 4.32 8.01 0.18
C LEU A 96 4.54 6.59 -0.33
N VAL A 97 5.26 6.52 -1.45
CA VAL A 97 5.72 5.28 -2.07
C VAL A 97 7.24 5.37 -2.19
N VAL A 98 7.94 4.40 -1.63
CA VAL A 98 9.38 4.21 -1.85
C VAL A 98 9.58 2.85 -2.47
N GLY A 99 10.09 2.80 -3.69
CA GLY A 99 10.31 1.52 -4.37
C GLY A 99 11.32 1.62 -5.50
N GLY A 100 11.72 0.45 -5.98
CA GLY A 100 12.69 0.35 -7.06
C GLY A 100 12.10 0.59 -8.43
N GLN A 101 12.92 1.18 -9.29
CA GLN A 101 12.68 1.33 -10.71
C GLN A 101 13.89 0.79 -11.49
N ARG A 102 13.61 0.13 -12.62
CA ARG A 102 14.61 -0.21 -13.64
C ARG A 102 14.31 0.59 -14.90
N GLY A 103 15.32 1.27 -15.42
CA GLY A 103 15.24 2.02 -16.67
C GLY A 103 16.54 1.99 -17.45
N PRO A 104 16.61 2.68 -18.61
CA PRO A 104 17.82 2.80 -19.41
C PRO A 104 19.02 3.38 -18.63
N GLU A 105 18.74 4.23 -17.65
CA GLU A 105 19.73 4.88 -16.78
C GLU A 105 20.20 3.96 -15.62
N GLY A 106 19.65 2.75 -15.53
CA GLY A 106 20.02 1.75 -14.54
C GLY A 106 18.95 1.50 -13.47
N GLU A 107 19.43 1.11 -12.30
CA GLU A 107 18.59 0.80 -11.13
C GLU A 107 18.58 1.97 -10.16
N ALA A 108 17.39 2.34 -9.68
CA ALA A 108 17.20 3.43 -8.73
C ALA A 108 16.11 3.10 -7.72
N ILE A 109 16.16 3.77 -6.57
CA ILE A 109 15.05 3.89 -5.63
C ILE A 109 14.40 5.25 -5.81
N VAL A 110 13.08 5.27 -5.99
CA VAL A 110 12.29 6.48 -6.19
C VAL A 110 11.36 6.69 -5.02
N LEU A 111 11.36 7.91 -4.48
CA LEU A 111 10.38 8.41 -3.52
C LEU A 111 9.32 9.21 -4.28
N SER A 112 8.07 8.76 -4.21
CA SER A 112 6.92 9.43 -4.80
C SER A 112 5.87 9.73 -3.73
N SER A 113 5.07 10.76 -3.97
CA SER A 113 3.97 11.15 -3.10
C SER A 113 2.69 11.43 -3.88
N TRP A 114 1.55 11.27 -3.22
CA TRP A 114 0.27 11.72 -3.74
C TRP A 114 -0.63 12.16 -2.57
N CYS A 115 -1.32 13.28 -2.75
CA CYS A 115 -2.30 13.76 -1.79
C CYS A 115 -3.71 13.33 -2.23
N PRO A 116 -4.45 12.55 -1.42
CA PRO A 116 -5.80 12.13 -1.77
C PRO A 116 -6.78 13.29 -2.02
N LYS A 117 -6.57 14.45 -1.39
CA LYS A 117 -7.41 15.65 -1.58
C LYS A 117 -7.24 16.29 -2.96
N SER A 118 -6.10 16.07 -3.62
CA SER A 118 -5.87 16.50 -5.01
C SER A 118 -6.74 15.76 -6.01
N GLY A 119 -7.37 14.65 -5.58
CA GLY A 119 -8.23 13.83 -6.42
C GLY A 119 -7.43 12.96 -7.40
N ILE A 120 -8.17 12.37 -8.33
CA ILE A 120 -7.66 11.49 -9.38
C ILE A 120 -7.85 12.20 -10.71
N GLY A 121 -6.76 12.45 -11.43
CA GLY A 121 -6.79 13.07 -12.76
C GLY A 121 -6.95 11.99 -13.83
N ASN A 122 -7.93 12.13 -14.73
CA ASN A 122 -8.16 11.21 -15.85
C ASN A 122 -8.23 9.71 -15.46
N GLY A 123 -8.72 9.39 -14.26
CA GLY A 123 -8.80 8.01 -13.76
C GLY A 123 -7.47 7.42 -13.27
N THR A 124 -6.44 8.25 -13.11
CA THR A 124 -5.12 7.85 -12.58
C THR A 124 -4.66 8.73 -11.43
N ILE A 125 -3.88 8.15 -10.52
CA ILE A 125 -3.19 8.87 -9.47
C ILE A 125 -2.00 9.62 -10.08
N ASP A 126 -1.95 10.93 -9.89
CA ASP A 126 -0.82 11.75 -10.32
C ASP A 126 0.27 11.75 -9.23
N TRP A 127 1.20 10.81 -9.36
CA TRP A 127 2.30 10.64 -8.42
C TRP A 127 3.38 11.69 -8.65
N GLN A 128 3.63 12.50 -7.64
CA GLN A 128 4.74 13.45 -7.64
C GLN A 128 6.02 12.79 -7.16
N VAL A 129 7.05 12.75 -8.01
CA VAL A 129 8.40 12.32 -7.62
C VAL A 129 9.02 13.39 -6.71
N LEU A 130 9.43 12.98 -5.51
CA LEU A 130 10.09 13.86 -4.54
C LEU A 130 11.61 13.68 -4.53
N GLY A 131 12.10 12.51 -4.94
CA GLY A 131 13.53 12.23 -4.98
C GLY A 131 13.84 10.89 -5.64
N VAL A 132 15.05 10.82 -6.20
CA VAL A 132 15.59 9.63 -6.85
C VAL A 132 16.97 9.37 -6.29
N LYS A 133 17.25 8.12 -5.93
CA LYS A 133 18.58 7.66 -5.58
C LYS A 133 19.01 6.62 -6.60
N GLU A 134 20.00 6.96 -7.40
CA GLU A 134 20.53 6.11 -8.47
C GLU A 134 21.59 5.14 -7.94
N HIS A 135 21.84 4.06 -8.69
CA HIS A 135 22.90 3.09 -8.45
C HIS A 135 22.87 2.41 -7.06
N VAL A 136 21.67 2.23 -6.51
CA VAL A 136 21.44 1.58 -5.20
C VAL A 136 20.59 0.31 -5.29
N GLY A 137 20.34 -0.17 -6.51
CA GLY A 137 19.46 -1.31 -6.75
C GLY A 137 17.98 -0.93 -6.69
N VAL A 138 17.13 -1.96 -6.59
CA VAL A 138 15.67 -1.82 -6.72
C VAL A 138 14.88 -2.30 -5.51
N PHE A 139 15.55 -2.70 -4.43
CA PHE A 139 14.90 -3.31 -3.28
C PHE A 139 15.02 -2.46 -2.03
N VAL A 140 13.88 -2.04 -1.48
CA VAL A 140 13.83 -1.36 -0.18
C VAL A 140 13.85 -2.40 0.95
N TYR A 141 14.98 -2.50 1.64
CA TYR A 141 15.13 -3.45 2.77
C TYR A 141 14.43 -2.99 4.04
N ASN A 142 14.60 -1.71 4.40
CA ASN A 142 14.03 -1.11 5.59
C ASN A 142 13.53 0.29 5.26
N CYS A 143 12.35 0.65 5.78
CA CYS A 143 11.79 1.98 5.59
C CYS A 143 11.03 2.44 6.83
N ALA A 144 11.63 3.38 7.55
CA ALA A 144 10.97 4.16 8.59
C ALA A 144 10.61 5.53 8.01
N VAL A 145 9.35 5.90 8.14
CA VAL A 145 8.85 7.24 7.82
C VAL A 145 8.29 7.78 9.12
N MET A 146 8.75 8.96 9.54
CA MET A 146 8.18 9.69 10.66
C MET A 146 7.42 10.88 10.12
N GLY A 147 6.13 10.96 10.44
CA GLY A 147 5.34 12.17 10.22
C GLY A 147 5.59 13.18 11.34
N CYS A 148 5.45 14.46 11.02
CA CYS A 148 5.37 15.55 11.99
C CYS A 148 3.94 15.80 12.44
#